data_AF-A0A919YZU9-F1
#
_entry.id   AF-A0A919YZU9-F1
#
_cell.length_a   1.000
_cell.length_b   1.000
_cell.length_c   1.000
_cell.angle_alpha   90.00
_cell.angle_beta   90.00
_cell.angle_gamma   90.00
#
_symmetry.space_group_name_H-M   'P 1'
#
loop_
_entity.id
_entity.type
_entity.pdbx_description
1 polymer ?
#
loop_
_entity_poly.entity_id
_entity_poly.type
_entity_poly.pdbx_seq_one_letter_code
_entity_poly.pdbx_strand_id
1 'polypeptide(L)'
;MIYLIESYQKVIDLLLEHRDKEGISRIPQTKMAEVLQVSQSNVSRKLRTLIRFGAVERKGHAGAYCVKDTNVIEKTPIGFALKLILILQKHPEVIMDYAKQAEIMGVSYHDIQVAWGHLIYIGGSPYQKRVETIKE
;
A
#
# COMPACT_ATOMS: atom_id res chain seq x y z
N MET A 1 2.53 8.81 8.49
CA MET A 1 3.06 8.04 7.33
C MET A 1 4.03 6.95 7.78
N ILE A 2 5.05 7.29 8.58
CA ILE A 2 6.05 6.35 9.14
C ILE A 2 5.39 5.16 9.87
N TYR A 3 4.47 5.44 10.83
CA TYR A 3 3.73 4.40 11.56
C TYR A 3 2.98 3.38 10.68
N LEU A 4 2.51 3.79 9.49
CA LEU A 4 1.79 2.90 8.61
C LEU A 4 2.76 2.00 7.81
N ILE A 5 3.91 2.52 7.37
CA ILE A 5 4.98 1.73 6.75
C ILE A 5 5.51 0.70 7.76
N GLU A 6 5.82 1.13 8.97
CA GLU A 6 6.27 0.24 10.05
C GLU A 6 5.25 -0.87 10.33
N SER A 7 3.95 -0.54 10.30
CA SER A 7 2.91 -1.56 10.53
C SER A 7 2.83 -2.62 9.43
N TYR A 8 3.20 -2.30 8.19
CA TYR A 8 3.33 -3.29 7.12
C TYR A 8 4.62 -4.09 7.26
N GLN A 9 5.72 -3.42 7.62
CA GLN A 9 7.01 -4.07 7.87
C GLN A 9 6.88 -5.14 8.97
N LYS A 10 6.22 -4.81 10.08
CA LYS A 10 5.98 -5.77 11.18
C LYS A 10 5.22 -7.02 10.74
N VAL A 11 4.31 -6.93 9.77
CA VAL A 11 3.63 -8.10 9.20
C VAL A 11 4.59 -8.95 8.36
N ILE A 12 5.44 -8.30 7.56
CA ILE A 12 6.49 -8.99 6.79
C ILE A 12 7.47 -9.70 7.73
N ASP A 13 7.93 -9.03 8.79
CA ASP A 13 8.88 -9.57 9.75
C ASP A 13 8.32 -10.83 10.41
N LEU A 14 7.05 -10.80 10.86
CA LEU A 14 6.38 -11.98 11.41
C LEU A 14 6.29 -13.14 10.42
N LEU A 15 6.02 -12.85 9.14
CA LEU A 15 6.01 -13.87 8.10
C LEU A 15 7.41 -14.49 7.93
N LEU A 16 8.45 -13.67 7.92
CA LEU A 16 9.84 -14.11 7.78
C LEU A 16 10.32 -14.94 8.98
N GLU A 17 9.97 -14.55 10.20
CA GLU A 17 10.31 -15.26 11.43
C GLU A 17 9.67 -16.66 11.49
N HIS A 18 8.46 -16.80 10.95
CA HIS A 18 7.67 -18.04 11.03
C HIS A 18 7.70 -18.87 9.73
N ARG A 19 8.66 -18.61 8.84
CA ARG A 19 8.80 -19.35 7.58
C ARG A 19 9.45 -20.71 7.80
N ASP A 20 9.03 -21.70 7.03
CA ASP A 20 9.69 -23.00 6.94
C ASP A 20 10.91 -22.97 6.00
N LYS A 21 11.50 -24.16 5.75
CA LYS A 21 12.63 -24.34 4.84
C LYS A 21 12.32 -24.00 3.38
N GLU A 22 11.05 -23.98 3.00
CA GLU A 22 10.57 -23.60 1.66
C GLU A 22 10.25 -22.10 1.57
N GLY A 23 10.45 -21.35 2.66
CA GLY A 23 10.15 -19.92 2.73
C GLY A 23 8.65 -19.63 2.89
N ILE A 24 7.85 -20.62 3.31
CA ILE A 24 6.41 -20.49 3.52
C ILE A 24 6.12 -20.30 5.00
N SER A 25 5.45 -19.19 5.32
CA SER A 25 4.92 -18.90 6.65
C SER A 25 3.48 -19.37 6.77
N ARG A 26 3.17 -20.08 7.87
CA ARG A 26 1.82 -20.57 8.21
C ARG A 26 1.31 -20.02 9.54
N ILE A 27 1.90 -18.92 10.03
CA ILE A 27 1.45 -18.29 11.27
C ILE A 27 -0.02 -17.84 11.12
N PRO A 28 -0.92 -18.20 12.07
CA PRO A 28 -2.31 -17.77 12.03
C PRO A 28 -2.43 -16.24 12.11
N GLN A 29 -3.38 -15.66 11.38
CA GLN A 29 -3.64 -14.22 11.44
C GLN A 29 -4.07 -13.74 12.83
N THR A 30 -4.74 -14.60 13.61
CA THR A 30 -5.06 -14.33 15.02
C THR A 30 -3.80 -14.19 15.86
N LYS A 31 -2.79 -15.04 15.62
CA LYS A 31 -1.51 -14.95 16.33
C LYS A 31 -0.73 -13.69 15.96
N MET A 32 -0.71 -13.34 14.68
CA MET A 32 -0.15 -12.06 14.24
C MET A 32 -0.85 -10.88 14.93
N ALA A 33 -2.18 -10.93 15.05
CA ALA A 33 -2.98 -9.87 15.65
C ALA A 33 -2.65 -9.68 17.14
N GLU A 34 -2.47 -10.77 17.89
CA GLU A 34 -2.00 -10.75 19.28
C GLU A 34 -0.63 -10.08 19.41
N VAL A 35 0.35 -10.53 18.61
CA VAL A 35 1.74 -10.01 18.68
C VAL A 35 1.80 -8.53 18.32
N LEU A 36 1.02 -8.11 17.32
CA LEU A 36 0.97 -6.73 16.85
C LEU A 36 0.03 -5.84 17.68
N GLN A 37 -0.72 -6.40 18.63
CA GLN A 37 -1.74 -5.72 19.43
C GLN A 37 -2.77 -4.96 18.56
N VAL A 38 -3.26 -5.62 17.52
CA VAL A 38 -4.30 -5.09 16.61
C VAL A 38 -5.40 -6.12 16.39
N SER A 39 -6.48 -5.74 15.69
CA SER A 39 -7.52 -6.71 15.31
C SER A 39 -7.04 -7.66 14.21
N GLN A 40 -7.59 -8.87 14.17
CA GLN A 40 -7.34 -9.81 13.07
C GLN A 40 -7.83 -9.26 11.71
N SER A 41 -8.89 -8.44 11.70
CA SER A 41 -9.35 -7.74 10.49
C SER A 41 -8.31 -6.73 9.97
N ASN A 42 -7.55 -6.09 10.86
CA ASN A 42 -6.45 -5.19 10.51
C ASN A 42 -5.32 -5.97 9.80
N VAL A 43 -4.90 -7.10 10.38
CA VAL A 43 -3.91 -8.01 9.77
C VAL A 43 -4.36 -8.51 8.40
N SER A 44 -5.61 -8.97 8.28
CA SER A 44 -6.20 -9.42 7.02
C SER A 44 -6.19 -8.33 5.93
N ARG A 45 -6.53 -7.09 6.29
CA ARG A 45 -6.43 -5.94 5.37
C ARG A 45 -4.98 -5.72 4.94
N LYS A 46 -4.02 -5.79 5.87
CA LYS A 46 -2.59 -5.59 5.56
C LYS A 46 -2.04 -6.66 4.63
N LEU A 47 -2.35 -7.93 4.89
CA LEU A 47 -1.95 -9.04 4.02
C LEU A 47 -2.52 -8.89 2.61
N ARG A 48 -3.80 -8.51 2.48
CA ARG A 48 -4.39 -8.23 1.15
C ARG A 48 -3.65 -7.12 0.41
N THR A 49 -3.28 -6.05 1.11
CA THR A 49 -2.49 -4.97 0.53
C THR A 49 -1.11 -5.46 0.10
N LEU A 50 -0.38 -6.15 0.98
CA LEU A 50 0.95 -6.67 0.67
C LEU A 50 0.93 -7.67 -0.49
N ILE A 51 -0.14 -8.46 -0.62
CA ILE A 51 -0.36 -9.36 -1.76
C ILE A 51 -0.61 -8.57 -3.04
N ARG A 52 -1.52 -7.60 -3.00
CA ARG A 52 -1.87 -6.78 -4.16
C ARG A 52 -0.65 -6.08 -4.76
N PHE A 53 0.25 -5.59 -3.91
CA PHE A 53 1.45 -4.85 -4.34
C PHE A 53 2.69 -5.75 -4.49
N GLY A 54 2.55 -7.07 -4.38
CA GLY A 54 3.60 -8.02 -4.68
C GLY A 54 4.71 -8.15 -3.64
N ALA A 55 4.54 -7.59 -2.44
CA ALA A 55 5.45 -7.84 -1.32
C ALA A 55 5.30 -9.26 -0.77
N VAL A 56 4.06 -9.79 -0.80
CA VAL A 56 3.71 -11.11 -0.27
C VAL A 56 2.96 -11.90 -1.34
N GLU A 57 3.15 -13.21 -1.36
CA GLU A 57 2.42 -14.14 -2.23
C GLU A 57 1.65 -15.14 -1.36
N ARG A 58 0.40 -15.45 -1.71
CA ARG A 58 -0.35 -16.53 -1.05
C ARG A 58 0.04 -17.87 -1.69
N LYS A 59 0.41 -18.86 -0.90
CA LYS A 59 0.87 -20.18 -1.39
C LYS A 59 -0.14 -21.26 -1.05
N GLY A 60 -0.78 -21.85 -2.07
CA GLY A 60 -1.68 -22.99 -1.88
C GLY A 60 -2.89 -22.66 -0.98
N HIS A 61 -3.03 -23.39 0.13
CA HIS A 61 -4.18 -23.31 1.03
C HIS A 61 -4.25 -22.00 1.85
N ALA A 62 -5.42 -21.77 2.46
CA ALA A 62 -5.63 -20.58 3.28
C ALA A 62 -4.65 -20.50 4.46
N GLY A 63 -4.02 -19.34 4.65
CA GLY A 63 -3.10 -19.10 5.77
C GLY A 63 -1.63 -19.31 5.47
N ALA A 64 -1.27 -19.75 4.26
CA ALA A 64 0.11 -19.90 3.83
C ALA A 64 0.57 -18.71 2.96
N TYR A 65 1.67 -18.08 3.35
CA TYR A 65 2.21 -16.88 2.71
C TYR A 65 3.72 -16.98 2.51
N CYS A 66 4.21 -16.42 1.42
CA CYS A 66 5.64 -16.30 1.12
C CYS A 66 5.98 -14.82 0.91
N VAL A 67 7.03 -14.33 1.55
CA VAL A 67 7.51 -12.96 1.33
C VAL A 67 8.35 -12.94 0.05
N LYS A 68 7.99 -12.07 -0.88
CA LYS A 68 8.68 -11.89 -2.16
C LYS A 68 9.64 -10.72 -2.15
N ASP A 69 9.28 -9.68 -1.40
CA ASP A 69 10.03 -8.45 -1.30
C ASP A 69 9.77 -7.80 0.06
N THR A 70 10.83 -7.30 0.69
CA THR A 70 10.78 -6.61 1.99
C THR A 70 10.75 -5.09 1.83
N ASN A 71 10.87 -4.56 0.62
CA ASN A 71 10.81 -3.13 0.35
C ASN A 71 9.35 -2.64 0.37
N VAL A 72 8.86 -2.40 1.59
CA VAL A 72 7.49 -1.90 1.86
C VAL A 72 7.22 -0.56 1.16
N ILE A 73 8.24 0.28 1.00
CA ILE A 73 8.09 1.55 0.29
C ILE A 73 7.65 1.24 -1.14
N GLU A 74 8.39 0.41 -1.86
CA GLU A 74 8.08 0.15 -3.26
C GLU A 74 6.87 -0.75 -3.49
N LYS A 75 6.49 -1.53 -2.48
CA LYS A 75 5.48 -2.60 -2.58
C LYS A 75 4.27 -2.34 -1.68
N THR A 76 3.90 -1.08 -1.45
CA THR A 76 2.64 -0.70 -0.79
C THR A 76 2.00 0.51 -1.45
N PRO A 77 0.68 0.75 -1.22
CA PRO A 77 0.00 1.95 -1.72
C PRO A 77 0.67 3.26 -1.30
N ILE A 78 1.39 3.27 -0.17
CA ILE A 78 2.04 4.48 0.35
C ILE A 78 3.23 4.85 -0.51
N GLY A 79 4.20 3.95 -0.70
CA GLY A 79 5.32 4.35 -1.54
C GLY A 79 4.96 4.34 -3.01
N PHE A 80 3.87 3.68 -3.41
CA PHE A 80 3.24 3.94 -4.70
C PHE A 80 2.69 5.38 -4.81
N ALA A 81 2.01 5.88 -3.77
CA ALA A 81 1.59 7.27 -3.67
C ALA A 81 2.76 8.26 -3.58
N LEU A 82 3.88 7.90 -2.93
CA LEU A 82 5.11 8.71 -2.93
C LEU A 82 5.74 8.76 -4.32
N LYS A 83 5.80 7.63 -5.04
CA LYS A 83 6.26 7.58 -6.44
C LYS A 83 5.39 8.48 -7.33
N LEU A 84 4.06 8.47 -7.10
CA LEU A 84 3.15 9.39 -7.78
C LEU A 84 3.46 10.86 -7.46
N ILE A 85 3.65 11.25 -6.19
CA ILE A 85 4.05 12.63 -5.83
C ILE A 85 5.33 13.05 -6.55
N LEU A 86 6.35 12.18 -6.56
CA LEU A 86 7.62 12.47 -7.23
C LEU A 86 7.47 12.66 -8.75
N ILE A 87 6.57 11.91 -9.38
CA ILE A 87 6.24 12.11 -10.79
C ILE A 87 5.53 13.43 -11.01
N LEU A 88 4.54 13.76 -10.18
CA LEU A 88 3.81 15.03 -10.29
C LEU A 88 4.69 16.26 -10.06
N GLN A 89 5.75 16.13 -9.26
CA GLN A 89 6.75 17.19 -9.12
C GLN A 89 7.59 17.38 -10.38
N LYS A 90 7.89 16.29 -11.11
CA LYS A 90 8.68 16.33 -12.34
C LYS A 90 7.83 16.65 -13.59
N HIS A 91 6.57 16.25 -13.55
CA HIS A 91 5.59 16.33 -14.64
C HIS A 91 4.28 16.92 -14.11
N PRO A 92 4.25 18.19 -13.67
CA PRO A 92 3.03 18.79 -13.13
C PRO A 92 1.89 18.85 -14.14
N GLU A 93 2.21 18.87 -15.44
CA GLU A 93 1.24 18.86 -16.53
C GLU A 93 0.34 17.61 -16.55
N VAL A 94 0.80 16.49 -15.98
CA VAL A 94 0.03 15.24 -15.96
C VAL A 94 -0.85 15.09 -14.72
N ILE A 95 -0.95 16.09 -13.84
CA ILE A 95 -1.66 15.95 -12.54
C ILE A 95 -3.12 15.48 -12.66
N MET A 96 -3.81 15.88 -13.73
CA MET A 96 -5.19 15.47 -14.01
C MET A 96 -5.29 14.33 -15.02
N ASP A 97 -4.16 13.88 -15.59
CA ASP A 97 -4.11 12.85 -16.63
C ASP A 97 -3.63 11.52 -16.05
N TYR A 98 -4.58 10.74 -15.53
CA TYR A 98 -4.31 9.47 -14.88
C TYR A 98 -3.80 8.41 -15.87
N ALA A 99 -4.17 8.51 -17.15
CA ALA A 99 -3.68 7.61 -18.18
C ALA A 99 -2.19 7.86 -18.43
N LYS A 100 -1.78 9.12 -18.52
CA LYS A 100 -0.38 9.47 -18.69
C LYS A 100 0.46 9.15 -17.46
N GLN A 101 -0.08 9.35 -16.26
CA GLN A 101 0.56 8.90 -15.01
C GLN A 101 0.80 7.37 -15.02
N ALA A 102 -0.19 6.59 -15.46
CA ALA A 102 -0.07 5.14 -15.54
C ALA A 102 1.02 4.70 -16.53
N GLU A 103 1.09 5.35 -17.70
CA GLU A 103 2.13 5.13 -18.70
C GLU A 103 3.53 5.41 -18.15
N ILE A 104 3.73 6.59 -17.53
CA ILE A 104 5.03 6.99 -16.94
C ILE A 104 5.46 6.02 -15.85
N MET A 105 4.52 5.51 -15.05
CA MET A 105 4.80 4.59 -13.95
C MET A 105 4.92 3.13 -14.39
N GLY A 106 4.53 2.79 -15.62
CA GLY A 106 4.48 1.40 -16.08
C GLY A 106 3.48 0.54 -15.29
N VAL A 107 2.32 1.10 -14.93
CA VAL A 107 1.30 0.45 -14.08
C VAL A 107 -0.10 0.58 -14.66
N SER A 108 -1.09 -0.05 -14.02
CA SER A 108 -2.48 0.06 -14.47
C SER A 108 -3.11 1.40 -14.06
N TYR A 109 -4.09 1.85 -14.84
CA TYR A 109 -4.92 3.01 -14.49
C TYR A 109 -5.60 2.85 -13.11
N HIS A 110 -6.04 1.64 -12.79
CA HIS A 110 -6.67 1.36 -11.50
C HIS A 110 -5.70 1.56 -10.33
N ASP A 111 -4.41 1.25 -10.49
CA ASP A 111 -3.43 1.49 -9.44
C ASP A 111 -3.21 2.99 -9.20
N ILE A 112 -3.19 3.80 -10.27
CA ILE A 112 -3.16 5.27 -10.16
C ILE A 112 -4.36 5.79 -9.36
N GLN A 113 -5.57 5.30 -9.62
CA GLN A 113 -6.76 5.67 -8.85
C GLN A 113 -6.61 5.32 -7.36
N VAL A 114 -6.03 4.16 -7.07
CA VAL A 114 -5.78 3.74 -5.68
C VAL A 114 -4.72 4.61 -5.01
N ALA A 115 -3.66 5.02 -5.72
CA ALA A 115 -2.66 5.95 -5.23
C ALA A 115 -3.30 7.29 -4.84
N TRP A 116 -4.09 7.87 -5.75
CA TRP A 116 -4.81 9.11 -5.49
C TRP A 116 -5.78 8.99 -4.32
N GLY A 117 -6.51 7.87 -4.20
CA GLY A 117 -7.37 7.63 -3.05
C GLY A 117 -6.61 7.69 -1.72
N HIS A 118 -5.38 7.17 -1.67
CA HIS A 118 -4.53 7.27 -0.48
C HIS A 118 -3.99 8.69 -0.26
N LEU A 119 -3.56 9.38 -1.32
CA LEU A 119 -3.11 10.78 -1.22
C LEU A 119 -4.21 11.69 -0.70
N ILE A 120 -5.43 11.55 -1.21
CA ILE A 120 -6.60 12.33 -0.78
C ILE A 120 -6.92 12.02 0.69
N TYR A 121 -6.89 10.75 1.08
CA TYR A 121 -7.13 10.34 2.46
C TYR A 121 -6.10 10.93 3.44
N ILE A 122 -4.83 11.05 3.03
CA ILE A 122 -3.74 11.53 3.89
C ILE A 122 -3.61 13.06 3.89
N GLY A 123 -3.70 13.69 2.71
CA GLY A 123 -3.36 15.11 2.50
C GLY A 123 -4.56 16.00 2.20
N GLY A 124 -5.77 15.45 2.13
CA GLY A 124 -6.95 16.16 1.63
C GLY A 124 -7.02 16.18 0.10
N SER A 125 -8.19 16.51 -0.41
CA SER A 125 -8.44 16.51 -1.85
C SER A 125 -7.73 17.68 -2.54
N PRO A 126 -6.93 17.47 -3.61
CA PRO A 126 -6.45 18.56 -4.45
C PRO A 126 -7.60 19.22 -5.22
N TYR A 127 -8.79 18.61 -5.24
CA TYR A 127 -10.00 19.08 -5.90
C TYR A 127 -10.82 20.07 -5.05
N GLN A 128 -10.23 20.75 -4.07
CA GLN A 128 -10.92 21.84 -3.38
C GLN A 128 -11.24 22.94 -4.40
N LYS A 129 -12.53 23.06 -4.76
CA LYS A 129 -13.04 24.24 -5.47
C LYS A 129 -12.65 25.47 -4.65
N ARG A 130 -12.06 26.48 -5.30
CA ARG A 130 -12.08 27.86 -4.77
C ARG A 130 -13.54 28.17 -4.46
N VAL A 131 -13.88 28.23 -3.18
CA VAL A 131 -15.12 28.88 -2.76
C VAL A 131 -14.83 30.35 -3.02
N GLU A 132 -15.27 30.86 -4.17
CA GLU A 132 -15.36 32.29 -4.40
C GLU A 132 -16.25 32.84 -3.31
N THR A 133 -15.67 33.58 -2.38
CA THR A 133 -16.42 34.36 -1.40
C THR A 133 -17.23 35.38 -2.20
N ILE A 134 -18.51 35.09 -2.43
CA ILE A 134 -19.46 36.12 -2.84
C ILE A 134 -19.54 37.06 -1.64
N LYS A 135 -18.91 38.23 -1.78
CA LYS A 135 -19.18 39.37 -0.90
C LYS A 135 -20.53 39.93 -1.34
N GLU A 136 -21.54 39.76 -0.50
CA GLU A 136 -22.69 40.67 -0.44
C GLU A 136 -22.35 41.84 0.49
#